data_AF-A0A970AV45-F1
#
_entry.id   AF-A0A970AV45-F1
#
_cell.length_a   1.000
_cell.length_b   1.000
_cell.length_c   1.000
_cell.angle_alpha   90.00
_cell.angle_beta   90.00
_cell.angle_gamma   90.00
#
_symmetry.space_group_name_H-M   'P 1'
#
loop_
_entity.id
_entity.type
_entity.pdbx_description
1 polymer ?
#
loop_
_entity_poly.entity_id
_entity_poly.type
_entity_poly.pdbx_seq_one_letter_code
_entity_poly.pdbx_strand_id
1 'polypeptide(L)'
;MLELQITFSGRYFWSFNAFGERVEVLRSDPIFDLRTRPWYIRATAAESLTWTDIYTFSQGDLGITAAEPFYDPKGEFRGVMGVDIVLSQINDFLKNIKISRSGQIFIMERSGAIVGSSTDEKPYIVGTDGKFQRLQAVDSTNLLTKAAAKHIISNFNLRFVEPPKKLQFKVNDRLNFVHILSYQDQLGIDWLVVLVIPENDFMEKLTATPAALFFFASWR
;
A
#
# COMPACT_ATOMS: atom_id res chain seq x y z
N MET A 1 8.25 -12.92 -6.27
CA MET A 1 8.35 -13.84 -7.43
C MET A 1 8.74 -12.96 -8.60
N LEU A 2 9.86 -13.22 -9.27
CA LEU A 2 10.30 -12.45 -10.45
C LEU A 2 9.75 -13.17 -11.70
N GLU A 3 9.00 -12.46 -12.55
CA GLU A 3 8.43 -12.98 -13.80
C GLU A 3 9.16 -12.32 -14.98
N LEU A 4 9.78 -13.11 -15.86
CA LEU A 4 10.58 -12.59 -17.00
C LEU A 4 10.34 -13.42 -18.26
N GLN A 5 9.73 -12.84 -19.32
CA GLN A 5 9.39 -13.55 -20.57
C GLN A 5 9.67 -12.75 -21.85
N ILE A 6 10.00 -13.49 -22.92
CA ILE A 6 10.40 -12.99 -24.25
C ILE A 6 9.43 -13.48 -25.36
N THR A 7 8.25 -14.02 -25.02
CA THR A 7 7.25 -14.46 -26.01
C THR A 7 5.86 -13.89 -25.72
N PHE A 8 5.24 -13.28 -26.73
CA PHE A 8 4.02 -12.46 -26.63
C PHE A 8 2.71 -13.25 -26.41
N SER A 9 2.77 -14.58 -26.30
CA SER A 9 1.64 -15.45 -25.98
C SER A 9 2.07 -16.50 -24.95
N GLY A 10 1.31 -16.58 -23.86
CA GLY A 10 1.54 -17.51 -22.76
C GLY A 10 2.42 -16.93 -21.66
N ARG A 11 2.33 -17.53 -20.47
CA ARG A 11 3.22 -17.27 -19.33
C ARG A 11 3.77 -18.58 -18.78
N TYR A 12 4.96 -18.50 -18.20
CA TYR A 12 5.71 -19.59 -17.59
C TYR A 12 6.31 -19.07 -16.28
N PHE A 13 6.13 -19.86 -15.24
CA PHE A 13 6.67 -19.64 -13.91
C PHE A 13 7.93 -20.48 -13.79
N TRP A 14 9.08 -19.83 -13.57
CA TRP A 14 10.38 -20.49 -13.44
C TRP A 14 10.84 -20.46 -11.99
N SER A 15 11.54 -21.51 -11.56
CA SER A 15 12.41 -21.44 -10.40
C SER A 15 13.79 -20.90 -10.80
N PHE A 16 14.45 -20.26 -9.85
CA PHE A 16 15.80 -19.72 -10.02
C PHE A 16 16.72 -20.29 -8.94
N ASN A 17 17.98 -20.57 -9.29
CA ASN A 17 18.99 -20.95 -8.30
C ASN A 17 19.53 -19.70 -7.57
N ALA A 18 20.45 -19.91 -6.62
CA ALA A 18 21.06 -18.82 -5.86
C ALA A 18 21.87 -17.81 -6.71
N PHE A 19 22.18 -18.15 -7.96
CA PHE A 19 22.88 -17.30 -8.91
C PHE A 19 21.95 -16.59 -9.90
N GLY A 20 20.63 -16.78 -9.78
CA GLY A 20 19.64 -16.16 -10.67
C GLY A 20 19.49 -16.86 -12.02
N GLU A 21 20.00 -18.08 -12.17
CA GLU A 21 19.83 -18.88 -13.38
C GLU A 21 18.51 -19.65 -13.31
N ARG A 22 17.81 -19.75 -14.45
CA ARG A 22 16.56 -20.52 -14.57
C ARG A 22 16.85 -22.01 -14.41
N VAL A 23 16.08 -22.69 -13.56
CA VAL A 23 16.25 -24.13 -13.30
C VAL A 23 15.17 -24.95 -14.00
N GLU A 24 13.91 -24.79 -13.59
CA GLU A 24 12.80 -25.56 -14.15
C GLU A 24 11.52 -24.71 -14.28
N VAL A 25 10.64 -25.15 -15.17
CA VAL A 25 9.29 -24.59 -15.30
C VAL A 25 8.41 -25.20 -14.23
N LEU A 26 7.96 -24.38 -13.29
CA LEU A 26 7.03 -24.76 -12.23
C LEU A 26 5.58 -24.84 -12.72
N ARG A 27 5.21 -23.94 -13.64
CA ARG A 27 3.86 -23.85 -14.21
C ARG A 27 3.91 -23.11 -15.55
N SER A 28 2.98 -23.42 -16.46
CA SER A 28 2.73 -22.61 -17.65
C SER A 28 1.24 -22.41 -17.89
N ASP A 29 0.92 -21.32 -18.58
CA ASP A 29 -0.43 -20.95 -18.99
C ASP A 29 -0.32 -20.32 -20.38
N PRO A 30 -0.42 -21.14 -21.45
CA PRO A 30 -0.01 -20.78 -22.80
C PRO A 30 -0.95 -19.79 -23.50
N ILE A 31 -2.14 -19.57 -22.97
CA ILE A 31 -3.13 -18.65 -23.54
C ILE A 31 -3.14 -17.28 -22.83
N PHE A 32 -2.35 -17.11 -21.77
CA PHE A 32 -2.29 -15.87 -21.02
C PHE A 32 -1.58 -14.77 -21.82
N ASP A 33 -2.24 -13.64 -22.04
CA ASP A 33 -1.62 -12.47 -22.67
C ASP A 33 -1.16 -11.46 -21.61
N LEU A 34 0.15 -11.32 -21.43
CA LEU A 34 0.74 -10.37 -20.48
C LEU A 34 0.53 -8.91 -20.91
N ARG A 35 0.34 -8.65 -22.20
CA ARG A 35 0.24 -7.29 -22.76
C ARG A 35 -1.06 -6.59 -22.37
N THR A 36 -2.07 -7.35 -21.97
CA THR A 36 -3.34 -6.81 -21.49
C THR A 36 -3.30 -6.49 -19.99
N ARG A 37 -2.18 -6.74 -19.31
CA ARG A 37 -2.07 -6.55 -17.86
C ARG A 37 -1.71 -5.10 -17.51
N PRO A 38 -2.24 -4.55 -16.41
CA PRO A 38 -2.02 -3.15 -16.04
C PRO A 38 -0.54 -2.76 -15.98
N TRP A 39 0.33 -3.62 -15.45
CA TRP A 39 1.77 -3.36 -15.35
C TRP A 39 2.47 -3.25 -16.70
N TYR A 40 2.11 -4.11 -17.66
CA TYR A 40 2.69 -4.08 -19.00
C TYR A 40 2.26 -2.83 -19.75
N ILE A 41 0.96 -2.51 -19.71
CA ILE A 41 0.38 -1.32 -20.34
C ILE A 41 1.00 -0.06 -19.74
N ARG A 42 1.07 0.02 -18.39
CA ARG A 42 1.58 1.19 -17.69
C ARG A 42 3.04 1.46 -17.99
N ALA A 43 3.90 0.45 -17.91
CA ALA A 43 5.34 0.61 -18.19
C ALA A 43 5.62 0.90 -19.67
N THR A 44 4.88 0.28 -20.59
CA THR A 44 5.02 0.58 -22.03
C THR A 44 4.63 2.03 -22.32
N ALA A 45 3.55 2.54 -21.69
CA ALA A 45 3.12 3.92 -21.87
C ALA A 45 4.03 4.94 -21.18
N ALA A 46 4.66 4.57 -20.06
CA ALA A 46 5.58 5.44 -19.34
C ALA A 46 6.98 5.51 -19.97
N GLU A 47 7.39 4.48 -20.71
CA GLU A 47 8.75 4.32 -21.27
C GLU A 47 9.86 4.39 -20.19
N SER A 48 9.50 4.16 -18.93
CA SER A 48 10.40 4.23 -17.77
C SER A 48 9.90 3.31 -16.65
N LEU A 49 10.73 3.13 -15.62
CA LEU A 49 10.28 2.56 -14.35
C LEU A 49 9.07 3.32 -13.83
N THR A 50 8.02 2.61 -13.44
CA THR A 50 6.76 3.16 -12.91
C THR A 50 6.08 2.17 -11.98
N TRP A 51 5.31 2.68 -11.04
CA TRP A 51 4.32 1.87 -10.33
C TRP A 51 3.01 1.78 -11.11
N THR A 52 2.30 0.67 -10.94
CA THR A 52 0.88 0.58 -11.31
C THR A 52 -0.01 1.24 -10.25
N ASP A 53 -1.27 1.49 -10.60
CA ASP A 53 -2.31 1.53 -9.56
C ASP A 53 -2.45 0.15 -8.90
N ILE A 54 -3.11 0.08 -7.75
CA ILE A 54 -3.41 -1.22 -7.13
C ILE A 54 -4.47 -1.94 -7.96
N TYR A 55 -4.18 -3.19 -8.35
CA TYR A 55 -5.06 -4.02 -9.15
C TYR A 55 -5.07 -5.47 -8.68
N THR A 56 -6.05 -6.24 -9.17
CA THR A 56 -6.13 -7.68 -8.90
C THR A 56 -5.15 -8.44 -9.78
N PHE A 57 -4.18 -9.08 -9.15
CA PHE A 57 -3.24 -9.99 -9.79
C PHE A 57 -3.97 -11.20 -10.36
N SER A 58 -3.33 -11.87 -11.30
CA SER A 58 -3.90 -13.05 -11.97
C SER A 58 -4.18 -14.23 -11.01
N GLN A 59 -3.53 -14.24 -9.85
CA GLN A 59 -3.67 -15.22 -8.78
C GLN A 59 -4.81 -14.86 -7.81
N GLY A 60 -5.44 -13.69 -7.97
CA GLY A 60 -6.58 -13.22 -7.17
C GLY A 60 -6.21 -12.18 -6.12
N ASP A 61 -4.95 -12.11 -5.71
CA ASP A 61 -4.47 -11.13 -4.73
C ASP A 61 -4.54 -9.69 -5.24
N LEU A 62 -4.70 -8.74 -4.32
CA LEU A 62 -4.54 -7.31 -4.61
C LEU A 62 -3.10 -6.87 -4.34
N GLY A 63 -2.53 -6.12 -5.27
CA GLY A 63 -1.17 -5.63 -5.14
C GLY A 63 -0.84 -4.52 -6.11
N ILE A 64 0.43 -4.12 -6.07
CA ILE A 64 1.04 -3.11 -6.92
C ILE A 64 2.28 -3.71 -7.57
N THR A 65 2.57 -3.31 -8.81
CA THR A 65 3.75 -3.79 -9.54
C THR A 65 4.66 -2.61 -9.87
N ALA A 66 5.94 -2.71 -9.51
CA ALA A 66 6.98 -1.86 -10.10
C ALA A 66 7.34 -2.46 -11.45
N ALA A 67 7.19 -1.71 -12.53
CA ALA A 67 7.36 -2.21 -13.88
C ALA A 67 8.28 -1.30 -14.70
N GLU A 68 9.16 -1.90 -15.48
CA GLU A 68 10.17 -1.20 -16.28
C GLU A 68 10.27 -1.83 -17.67
N PRO A 69 10.17 -1.05 -18.75
CA PRO A 69 10.42 -1.54 -20.10
C PRO A 69 11.91 -1.79 -20.31
N PHE A 70 12.26 -2.82 -21.07
CA PHE A 70 13.65 -3.09 -21.44
C PHE A 70 13.81 -3.20 -22.95
N TYR A 71 14.99 -2.76 -23.40
CA TYR A 71 15.34 -2.59 -24.80
C TYR A 71 16.60 -3.39 -25.10
N ASP A 72 16.80 -3.79 -26.36
CA ASP A 72 18.04 -4.42 -26.79
C ASP A 72 19.15 -3.36 -27.04
N PRO A 73 20.40 -3.77 -27.31
CA PRO A 73 21.49 -2.83 -27.56
C PRO A 73 21.29 -1.91 -28.78
N LYS A 74 20.30 -2.19 -29.65
CA LYS A 74 19.93 -1.33 -30.78
C LYS A 74 18.86 -0.30 -30.41
N GLY A 75 18.34 -0.35 -29.18
CA GLY A 75 17.26 0.51 -28.69
C GLY A 75 15.86 -0.02 -29.03
N GLU A 76 15.73 -1.25 -29.52
CA GLU A 76 14.42 -1.82 -29.85
C GLU A 76 13.73 -2.38 -28.61
N PHE A 77 12.44 -2.07 -28.42
CA PHE A 77 11.65 -2.56 -27.29
C PHE A 77 11.57 -4.09 -27.29
N ARG A 78 11.87 -4.72 -26.15
CA ARG A 78 11.88 -6.18 -26.00
C ARG A 78 10.83 -6.71 -25.04
N GLY A 79 10.33 -5.87 -24.14
CA GLY A 79 9.29 -6.24 -23.19
C GLY A 79 9.34 -5.39 -21.93
N VAL A 80 8.68 -5.88 -20.88
CA VAL A 80 8.58 -5.23 -19.58
C VAL A 80 8.96 -6.23 -18.50
N MET A 81 9.75 -5.78 -17.52
CA MET A 81 10.01 -6.51 -16.27
C MET A 81 9.11 -5.97 -15.17
N GLY A 82 8.62 -6.84 -14.29
CA GLY A 82 7.72 -6.48 -13.19
C GLY A 82 8.14 -7.10 -11.87
N VAL A 83 8.02 -6.34 -10.79
CA VAL A 83 8.17 -6.81 -9.40
C VAL A 83 6.90 -6.50 -8.63
N ASP A 84 6.25 -7.57 -8.16
CA ASP A 84 4.97 -7.50 -7.47
C ASP A 84 5.12 -7.36 -5.95
N ILE A 85 4.33 -6.45 -5.37
CA ILE A 85 4.09 -6.34 -3.94
C ILE A 85 2.62 -6.57 -3.68
N VAL A 86 2.30 -7.63 -2.93
CA VAL A 86 0.94 -7.92 -2.49
C VAL A 86 0.61 -7.05 -1.29
N LEU A 87 -0.61 -6.49 -1.22
CA LEU A 87 -1.01 -5.61 -0.13
C LEU A 87 -0.93 -6.28 1.26
N SER A 88 -1.07 -7.61 1.33
CA SER A 88 -0.88 -8.37 2.57
C SER A 88 0.53 -8.20 3.15
N GLN A 89 1.56 -8.08 2.31
CA GLN A 89 2.94 -7.84 2.76
C GLN A 89 3.10 -6.45 3.37
N ILE A 90 2.43 -5.43 2.81
CA ILE A 90 2.40 -4.08 3.39
C ILE A 90 1.69 -4.13 4.75
N ASN A 91 0.58 -4.85 4.83
CA ASN A 91 -0.16 -5.05 6.09
C ASN A 91 0.72 -5.72 7.16
N ASP A 92 1.41 -6.79 6.80
CA ASP A 92 2.30 -7.52 7.71
C ASP A 92 3.51 -6.67 8.15
N PHE A 93 4.06 -5.85 7.25
CA PHE A 93 5.06 -4.85 7.61
C PHE A 93 4.53 -3.85 8.64
N LEU A 94 3.35 -3.27 8.40
CA LEU A 94 2.74 -2.28 9.30
C LEU A 94 2.41 -2.86 10.68
N LYS A 95 1.96 -4.12 10.77
CA LYS A 95 1.69 -4.80 12.06
C LYS A 95 2.92 -4.88 12.97
N ASN A 96 4.11 -4.93 12.37
CA ASN A 96 5.37 -5.00 13.10
C ASN A 96 5.86 -3.63 13.61
N ILE A 97 5.25 -2.53 13.17
CA ILE A 97 5.59 -1.19 13.65
C ILE A 97 4.85 -0.91 14.96
N LYS A 98 5.61 -0.73 16.05
CA LYS A 98 5.06 -0.36 17.37
C LYS A 98 5.12 1.14 17.59
N ILE A 99 4.02 1.85 17.33
CA ILE A 99 3.93 3.30 17.60
C ILE A 99 3.53 3.63 19.04
N SER A 100 2.64 2.84 19.63
CA SER A 100 2.23 2.89 21.03
C SER A 100 1.53 1.58 21.39
N ARG A 101 0.98 1.49 22.62
CA ARG A 101 0.35 0.27 23.13
C ARG A 101 -0.91 -0.13 22.34
N SER A 102 -1.72 0.83 21.96
CA SER A 102 -3.02 0.70 21.30
C SER A 102 -3.19 1.61 20.07
N GLY A 103 -2.17 2.40 19.73
CA GLY A 103 -2.15 3.23 18.52
C GLY A 103 -2.18 2.42 17.24
N GLN A 104 -2.72 3.01 16.18
CA GLN A 104 -2.89 2.40 14.88
C GLN A 104 -2.18 3.18 13.79
N ILE A 105 -1.59 2.46 12.83
CA ILE A 105 -1.08 3.02 11.58
C ILE A 105 -1.88 2.40 10.44
N PHE A 106 -2.30 3.20 9.49
CA PHE A 106 -2.80 2.70 8.23
C PHE A 106 -2.38 3.60 7.09
N ILE A 107 -2.34 3.01 5.89
CA ILE A 107 -2.06 3.68 4.65
C ILE A 107 -3.32 3.62 3.80
N MET A 108 -3.72 4.75 3.23
CA MET A 108 -4.83 4.85 2.30
C MET A 108 -4.47 5.69 1.08
N GLU A 109 -5.07 5.37 -0.06
CA GLU A 109 -5.00 6.20 -1.25
C GLU A 109 -5.85 7.47 -1.08
N ARG A 110 -5.64 8.44 -1.97
CA ARG A 110 -6.49 9.65 -2.08
C ARG A 110 -7.96 9.34 -2.33
N SER A 111 -8.28 8.13 -2.81
CA SER A 111 -9.65 7.63 -2.98
C SER A 111 -10.34 7.27 -1.65
N GLY A 112 -9.58 7.12 -0.56
CA GLY A 112 -10.06 6.59 0.72
C GLY A 112 -9.89 5.07 0.87
N ALA A 113 -9.48 4.36 -0.19
CA ALA A 113 -9.23 2.93 -0.14
C ALA A 113 -7.96 2.60 0.67
N ILE A 114 -8.04 1.61 1.55
CA ILE A 114 -6.90 1.10 2.32
C ILE A 114 -5.89 0.43 1.37
N VAL A 115 -4.62 0.73 1.63
CA VAL A 115 -3.46 0.02 1.09
C VAL A 115 -3.00 -1.03 2.10
N GLY A 116 -2.96 -0.68 3.39
CA GLY A 116 -2.64 -1.58 4.50
C GLY A 116 -2.86 -0.93 5.86
N SER A 117 -2.89 -1.74 6.92
CA SER A 117 -3.03 -1.30 8.31
C SER A 117 -2.15 -2.13 9.26
N SER A 118 -1.87 -1.59 10.44
CA SER A 118 -1.20 -2.30 11.55
C SER A 118 -2.11 -3.29 12.28
N THR A 119 -3.31 -3.56 11.77
CA THR A 119 -4.31 -4.46 12.38
C THR A 119 -4.38 -5.78 11.62
N ASP A 120 -5.06 -6.77 12.19
CA ASP A 120 -5.32 -8.05 11.52
C ASP A 120 -6.34 -7.97 10.37
N GLU A 121 -6.98 -6.82 10.18
CA GLU A 121 -7.87 -6.59 9.05
C GLU A 121 -7.11 -6.68 7.73
N LYS A 122 -7.73 -7.37 6.76
CA LYS A 122 -7.22 -7.44 5.39
C LYS A 122 -7.57 -6.15 4.64
N PRO A 123 -6.71 -5.66 3.74
CA PRO A 123 -6.96 -4.42 2.99
C PRO A 123 -8.02 -4.57 1.88
N TYR A 124 -8.89 -5.58 1.99
CA TYR A 124 -9.89 -5.94 1.00
C TYR A 124 -11.05 -6.71 1.63
N ILE A 125 -12.17 -6.71 0.91
CA ILE A 125 -13.33 -7.56 1.18
C ILE A 125 -13.48 -8.59 0.04
N VAL A 126 -14.17 -9.69 0.32
CA VAL A 126 -14.53 -10.67 -0.72
C VAL A 126 -15.91 -10.31 -1.25
N GLY A 127 -15.98 -9.94 -2.52
CA GLY A 127 -17.23 -9.64 -3.22
C GLY A 127 -18.11 -10.87 -3.37
N THR A 128 -19.38 -10.68 -3.73
CA THR A 128 -20.34 -11.77 -3.97
C THR A 128 -19.93 -12.68 -5.13
N ASP A 129 -19.07 -12.21 -6.02
CA ASP A 129 -18.48 -12.95 -7.13
C ASP A 129 -17.19 -13.70 -6.73
N GLY A 130 -16.82 -13.68 -5.45
CA GLY A 130 -15.61 -14.32 -4.92
C GLY A 130 -14.33 -13.52 -5.18
N LYS A 131 -14.39 -12.34 -5.81
CA LYS A 131 -13.20 -11.52 -6.09
C LYS A 131 -12.88 -10.58 -4.95
N PHE A 132 -11.60 -10.28 -4.77
CA PHE A 132 -11.18 -9.27 -3.80
C PHE A 132 -11.50 -7.86 -4.30
N GLN A 133 -12.16 -7.09 -3.44
CA GLN A 133 -12.50 -5.69 -3.68
C GLN A 133 -11.79 -4.80 -2.66
N ARG A 134 -11.39 -3.60 -3.08
CA ARG A 134 -10.68 -2.64 -2.22
C ARG A 134 -11.55 -2.26 -1.01
N LEU A 135 -10.98 -2.36 0.19
CA LEU A 135 -11.65 -1.91 1.42
C LEU A 135 -11.52 -0.39 1.57
N GLN A 136 -12.62 0.33 1.75
CA GLN A 136 -12.58 1.75 2.12
C GLN A 136 -12.24 1.92 3.60
N ALA A 137 -11.39 2.89 3.94
CA ALA A 137 -10.95 3.10 5.32
C ALA A 137 -12.11 3.44 6.27
N VAL A 138 -13.17 4.07 5.76
CA VAL A 138 -14.41 4.38 6.50
C VAL A 138 -15.24 3.13 6.84
N ASP A 139 -15.01 2.02 6.16
CA ASP A 139 -15.75 0.77 6.32
C ASP A 139 -14.98 -0.27 7.16
N SER A 140 -13.71 0.01 7.48
CA SER A 140 -12.84 -0.81 8.33
C SER A 140 -13.54 -1.37 9.58
N THR A 141 -13.36 -2.63 9.90
CA THR A 141 -13.85 -3.24 11.14
C THR A 141 -13.10 -2.77 12.38
N ASN A 142 -11.88 -2.21 12.22
CA ASN A 142 -11.17 -1.56 13.31
C ASN A 142 -11.79 -0.19 13.64
N LEU A 143 -12.23 -0.02 14.89
CA LEU A 143 -12.92 1.18 15.34
C LEU A 143 -12.06 2.45 15.20
N LEU A 144 -10.76 2.38 15.47
CA LEU A 144 -9.89 3.54 15.45
C LEU A 144 -9.57 3.96 14.01
N THR A 145 -9.28 2.99 13.12
CA THR A 145 -9.12 3.23 11.68
C THR A 145 -10.38 3.85 11.09
N LYS A 146 -11.55 3.25 11.32
CA LYS A 146 -12.84 3.77 10.84
C LYS A 146 -13.10 5.19 11.31
N ALA A 147 -12.94 5.44 12.61
CA ALA A 147 -13.26 6.74 13.19
C ALA A 147 -12.29 7.82 12.71
N ALA A 148 -10.99 7.52 12.60
CA ALA A 148 -10.01 8.44 12.04
C ALA A 148 -10.29 8.72 10.55
N ALA A 149 -10.53 7.70 9.73
CA ALA A 149 -10.84 7.88 8.31
C ALA A 149 -12.09 8.75 8.10
N LYS A 150 -13.16 8.48 8.86
CA LYS A 150 -14.38 9.32 8.84
C LYS A 150 -14.08 10.76 9.25
N HIS A 151 -13.31 10.95 10.31
CA HIS A 151 -12.95 12.30 10.77
C HIS A 151 -12.13 13.06 9.71
N ILE A 152 -11.15 12.40 9.08
CA ILE A 152 -10.34 13.01 8.02
C ILE A 152 -11.21 13.40 6.82
N ILE A 153 -12.03 12.48 6.31
CA ILE A 153 -12.84 12.71 5.10
C ILE A 153 -13.93 13.77 5.34
N SER A 154 -14.46 13.89 6.56
CA SER A 154 -15.42 14.95 6.89
C SER A 154 -14.79 16.34 6.99
N ASN A 155 -13.47 16.44 7.25
CA ASN A 155 -12.78 17.72 7.40
C ASN A 155 -11.95 18.11 6.18
N PHE A 156 -11.56 17.15 5.34
CA PHE A 156 -10.66 17.36 4.22
C PHE A 156 -11.14 16.62 2.97
N ASN A 157 -10.99 17.28 1.83
CA ASN A 157 -10.98 16.58 0.55
C ASN A 157 -9.63 15.85 0.40
N LEU A 158 -9.65 14.52 0.39
CA LEU A 158 -8.43 13.72 0.33
C LEU A 158 -7.54 14.02 -0.88
N ARG A 159 -8.12 14.46 -2.01
CA ARG A 159 -7.35 14.87 -3.20
C ARG A 159 -6.49 16.10 -2.99
N PHE A 160 -6.87 16.97 -2.05
CA PHE A 160 -6.23 18.27 -1.81
C PHE A 160 -5.68 18.41 -0.38
N VAL A 161 -5.71 17.36 0.44
CA VAL A 161 -5.05 17.42 1.73
C VAL A 161 -3.55 17.52 1.51
N GLU A 162 -2.92 18.51 2.14
CA GLU A 162 -1.48 18.77 2.09
C GLU A 162 -0.82 18.38 3.42
N PRO A 163 -0.22 17.18 3.54
CA PRO A 163 0.53 16.77 4.73
C PRO A 163 1.84 17.57 4.92
N PRO A 164 2.39 17.63 6.15
CA PRO A 164 1.87 17.00 7.36
C PRO A 164 0.63 17.72 7.91
N LYS A 165 -0.38 16.95 8.35
CA LYS A 165 -1.54 17.47 9.09
C LYS A 165 -1.67 16.78 10.43
N LYS A 166 -1.96 17.55 11.47
CA LYS A 166 -2.25 17.08 12.83
C LYS A 166 -3.69 17.38 13.16
N LEU A 167 -4.43 16.39 13.67
CA LEU A 167 -5.84 16.53 14.03
C LEU A 167 -6.12 15.83 15.34
N GLN A 168 -7.16 16.27 16.03
CA GLN A 168 -7.62 15.58 17.22
C GLN A 168 -9.11 15.31 17.12
N PHE A 169 -9.53 14.15 17.60
CA PHE A 169 -10.94 13.78 17.63
C PHE A 169 -11.23 12.87 18.81
N LYS A 170 -12.50 12.83 19.22
CA LYS A 170 -12.96 11.96 20.28
C LYS A 170 -13.64 10.71 19.74
N VAL A 171 -13.33 9.57 20.34
CA VAL A 171 -14.08 8.31 20.17
C VAL A 171 -14.47 7.83 21.57
N ASN A 172 -15.76 7.68 21.83
CA ASN A 172 -16.29 7.29 23.14
C ASN A 172 -15.70 8.16 24.28
N ASP A 173 -15.75 9.48 24.10
CA ASP A 173 -15.19 10.52 24.99
C ASP A 173 -13.67 10.51 25.21
N ARG A 174 -12.93 9.62 24.55
CA ARG A 174 -11.46 9.58 24.63
C ARG A 174 -10.84 10.36 23.49
N LEU A 175 -9.89 11.24 23.81
CA LEU A 175 -9.15 12.00 22.83
C LEU A 175 -8.16 11.09 22.07
N ASN A 176 -8.07 11.30 20.77
CA ASN A 176 -7.12 10.63 19.89
C ASN A 176 -6.39 11.69 19.06
N PHE A 177 -5.08 11.54 18.94
CA PHE A 177 -4.22 12.37 18.11
C PHE A 177 -3.98 11.68 16.78
N VAL A 178 -4.19 12.41 15.69
CA VAL A 178 -3.97 11.95 14.32
C VAL A 178 -2.82 12.72 13.72
N HIS A 179 -1.90 12.01 13.08
CA HIS A 179 -0.89 12.58 12.21
C HIS A 179 -1.04 11.99 10.81
N ILE A 180 -1.24 12.85 9.82
CA ILE A 180 -1.31 12.49 8.41
C ILE A 180 0.00 12.91 7.76
N LEU A 181 0.67 11.97 7.13
CA LEU A 181 1.85 12.15 6.29
C LEU A 181 1.52 11.75 4.85
N SER A 182 2.22 12.30 3.87
CA SER A 182 2.19 11.75 2.50
C SER A 182 3.40 10.89 2.23
N TYR A 183 3.20 9.77 1.56
CA TYR A 183 4.25 9.05 0.89
C TYR A 183 4.02 9.18 -0.61
N GLN A 184 4.89 9.95 -1.25
CA GLN A 184 4.86 10.22 -2.68
C GLN A 184 6.23 9.94 -3.28
N ASP A 185 6.27 9.35 -4.47
CA ASP A 185 7.49 9.16 -5.23
C ASP A 185 7.33 9.62 -6.68
N GLN A 186 8.43 9.71 -7.41
CA GLN A 186 8.45 10.12 -8.82
C GLN A 186 7.88 9.02 -9.75
N LEU A 187 7.63 7.82 -9.22
CA LEU A 187 7.21 6.64 -9.97
C LEU A 187 5.68 6.44 -9.93
N GLY A 188 4.95 7.29 -9.19
CA GLY A 188 3.49 7.39 -9.23
C GLY A 188 2.77 7.01 -7.95
N ILE A 189 3.48 6.70 -6.86
CA ILE A 189 2.82 6.49 -5.57
C ILE A 189 2.32 7.83 -5.02
N ASP A 190 1.06 7.87 -4.58
CA ASP A 190 0.48 8.96 -3.80
C ASP A 190 -0.45 8.42 -2.71
N TRP A 191 0.15 8.16 -1.55
CA TRP A 191 -0.55 7.59 -0.41
C TRP A 191 -0.51 8.52 0.80
N LEU A 192 -1.55 8.41 1.62
CA LEU A 192 -1.63 9.03 2.94
C LEU A 192 -1.29 7.97 3.99
N VAL A 193 -0.26 8.25 4.79
CA VAL A 193 0.08 7.46 5.98
C VAL A 193 -0.55 8.14 7.18
N VAL A 194 -1.46 7.44 7.84
CA VAL A 194 -2.23 7.95 8.98
C VAL A 194 -1.81 7.22 10.23
N LEU A 195 -1.34 7.99 11.22
CA LEU A 195 -1.03 7.52 12.55
C LEU A 195 -2.12 8.02 13.50
N VAL A 196 -2.67 7.13 14.30
CA VAL A 196 -3.69 7.44 15.31
C VAL A 196 -3.22 6.96 16.67
N ILE A 197 -3.05 7.87 17.62
CA ILE A 197 -2.53 7.57 18.96
C ILE A 197 -3.58 8.01 19.98
N PRO A 198 -4.16 7.09 20.76
CA PRO A 198 -5.02 7.44 21.89
C PRO A 198 -4.28 8.27 22.94
N GLU A 199 -4.96 9.22 23.58
CA GLU A 199 -4.34 10.10 24.59
C GLU A 199 -3.68 9.33 25.74
N ASN A 200 -4.30 8.27 26.24
CA ASN A 200 -3.75 7.48 27.35
C ASN A 200 -2.39 6.88 27.01
N ASP A 201 -2.20 6.43 25.76
CA ASP A 201 -0.93 5.89 25.28
C ASP A 201 0.16 6.96 25.17
N PHE A 202 -0.25 8.17 24.79
CA PHE A 202 0.65 9.32 24.70
C PHE A 202 1.12 9.72 26.09
N MET A 203 0.18 9.83 27.05
CA MET A 203 0.47 10.18 28.45
C MET A 203 1.33 9.14 29.16
N GLU A 204 1.14 7.84 28.89
CA GLU A 204 2.01 6.77 29.43
C GLU A 204 3.48 6.93 29.00
N LYS A 205 3.75 7.42 27.79
CA LYS A 205 5.13 7.73 27.34
C LYS A 205 5.68 9.00 27.97
N LEU A 206 4.84 10.01 28.20
CA LEU A 206 5.25 11.27 28.81
C LEU A 206 5.61 11.10 30.30
N THR A 207 4.89 10.27 31.04
CA THR A 207 5.18 9.99 32.46
C THR A 207 6.45 9.16 32.66
N ALA A 208 6.91 8.46 31.60
CA ALA A 208 8.15 7.70 31.61
C ALA A 208 9.41 8.52 31.26
N THR A 209 9.29 9.78 30.79
CA THR A 209 10.45 10.59 30.42
C THR A 209 10.18 12.10 30.59
N PRO A 210 10.84 12.81 31.53
CA PRO A 210 10.59 14.24 31.81
C PRO A 210 10.86 15.20 30.64
N ALA A 211 11.56 14.77 29.58
CA ALA A 211 11.94 15.60 28.44
C ALA A 211 10.82 15.80 27.40
N ALA A 212 9.70 15.08 27.50
CA ALA A 212 8.68 15.06 26.45
C ALA A 212 7.61 16.17 26.58
N LEU A 213 7.70 17.02 27.61
CA LEU A 213 6.90 18.26 27.77
C LEU A 213 7.02 19.22 26.56
N PHE A 214 8.11 19.16 25.80
CA PHE A 214 8.29 19.97 24.59
C PHE A 214 7.40 19.56 23.41
N PHE A 215 6.92 18.31 23.34
CA PHE A 215 6.02 17.89 22.26
C PHE A 215 4.63 18.55 22.36
N PHE A 216 4.16 18.83 23.57
CA PHE A 216 2.88 19.52 23.82
C PHE A 216 2.88 20.97 23.32
N ALA A 217 4.03 21.67 23.38
CA ALA A 217 4.14 23.05 22.90
C ALA A 217 4.10 23.16 21.35
N SER A 218 4.39 22.06 20.64
CA SER A 218 4.37 21.99 19.17
C SER A 218 3.04 21.48 18.57
N TRP A 219 2.03 21.30 19.43
CA TRP A 219 0.69 20.80 19.09
C TRP A 219 -0.43 21.80 19.43
N ARG A 220 -0.07 22.99 19.93
CA ARG A 220 -0.96 24.15 20.03
C ARG A 220 -0.88 25.00 18.78
#